data_AF-A0A5N6IEQ1-F1
#
_entry.id   AF-A0A5N6IEQ1-F1
#
_cell.length_a   1.000
_cell.length_b   1.000
_cell.length_c   1.000
_cell.angle_alpha   90.00
_cell.angle_beta   90.00
_cell.angle_gamma   90.00
#
_symmetry.space_group_name_H-M   'P 1'
#
loop_
_entity.id
_entity.type
_entity.pdbx_description
1 polymer ?
#
loop_
_entity_poly.entity_id
_entity_poly.type
_entity_poly.pdbx_seq_one_letter_code
_entity_poly.pdbx_strand_id
1 'polypeptide(L)'
;MASTVGKAAIAWAAAEPLSVEDVQVAPPKAHEVRIKVLHTGVCHTDAYTLSGKDPEGAFPVILGHEGAGIVESVGEGVTNVKVGDYVIALYTPECGECKFCRSGKTNLCGKIRATQGRGVMPDGTTRFKARGKDLLHFMGCSTFSEYTVVADISVVAVTPSCPTDRSCLLGCGITTGYGAATVTANITEGANVAVFGAGCVGLSIVQGAVKKKAGKIIVVDINDGKEAWAYKFGATHFLNPARLRKTVQDELIDMTDGGCDYTFDCTGNVSVMRAALEACHKGWGESIVIGVAAAGQEISTRPFQLVTGRVWRGCAFGGVKGRSQLPALVEDYLRGDLKIDEFITHREKLANINVAFEQMKQGDCIRCVYSGKLHIAKDILPIVSFLLYLIYTSFFEHQSKAAMPVSLHPLVDNGLAKGDANFPGGNLYCLCPQNKVTVALKGNVAHNHACGCSKCWKPAGALFSVVGVIPKENLSVAANAEKLHIIDKAAAIQRYACKECGTHLFGRIEVDHPFKGLDFVHVELSDKKGWQEPQFAGFVSSIIEQGFHPSGMDEVRSKFQSVGLQTYDALSPPLMDLIATYTGKKSGKLSANL
;
A
#
# COMPACT_ATOMS: atom_id res chain seq x y z
N MET A 1 -28.39 -10.35 17.89
CA MET A 1 -27.82 -9.16 17.22
C MET A 1 -28.90 -8.50 16.38
N ALA A 2 -28.91 -7.17 16.27
CA ALA A 2 -29.92 -6.43 15.52
C ALA A 2 -29.48 -6.16 14.07
N SER A 3 -30.45 -5.96 13.18
CA SER A 3 -30.19 -5.41 11.84
C SER A 3 -29.58 -4.02 11.94
N THR A 4 -28.72 -3.65 10.99
CA THR A 4 -28.18 -2.30 10.84
C THR A 4 -28.65 -1.69 9.52
N VAL A 5 -28.48 -0.37 9.37
CA VAL A 5 -28.76 0.35 8.13
C VAL A 5 -27.47 1.04 7.68
N GLY A 6 -27.12 0.88 6.41
CA GLY A 6 -25.98 1.54 5.78
C GLY A 6 -26.26 1.87 4.32
N LYS A 7 -25.41 2.70 3.72
CA LYS A 7 -25.48 2.97 2.28
C LYS A 7 -24.92 1.80 1.49
N ALA A 8 -25.58 1.44 0.38
CA ALA A 8 -25.06 0.51 -0.61
C ALA A 8 -25.40 0.96 -2.03
N ALA A 9 -24.59 0.56 -2.99
CA ALA A 9 -24.86 0.70 -4.40
C ALA A 9 -25.53 -0.57 -4.93
N ILE A 10 -26.79 -0.43 -5.33
CA ILE A 10 -27.65 -1.53 -5.76
C ILE A 10 -27.71 -1.54 -7.29
N ALA A 11 -27.44 -2.69 -7.90
CA ALA A 11 -27.80 -2.95 -9.28
C ALA A 11 -29.22 -3.50 -9.31
N TRP A 12 -30.19 -2.68 -9.76
CA TRP A 12 -31.59 -3.10 -9.84
C TRP A 12 -31.88 -3.99 -11.06
N ALA A 13 -31.16 -3.75 -12.15
CA ALA A 13 -31.22 -4.54 -13.38
C ALA A 13 -29.86 -4.51 -14.11
N ALA A 14 -29.70 -5.40 -15.08
CA ALA A 14 -28.54 -5.42 -15.95
C ALA A 14 -28.45 -4.15 -16.82
N ALA A 15 -27.22 -3.70 -17.05
CA ALA A 15 -26.84 -2.55 -17.87
C ALA A 15 -27.42 -1.19 -17.41
N GLU A 16 -28.03 -1.12 -16.22
CA GLU A 16 -28.47 0.12 -15.61
C GLU A 16 -27.41 0.70 -14.65
N PRO A 17 -27.38 2.03 -14.45
CA PRO A 17 -26.55 2.64 -13.42
C PRO A 17 -26.88 2.12 -12.02
N LEU A 18 -25.87 2.03 -11.15
CA LEU A 18 -26.06 1.64 -9.76
C LEU A 18 -26.79 2.75 -8.99
N SER A 19 -27.75 2.36 -8.15
CA SER A 19 -28.49 3.27 -7.28
C SER A 19 -27.93 3.23 -5.85
N VAL A 20 -27.51 4.37 -5.30
CA VAL A 20 -26.96 4.46 -3.94
C VAL A 20 -28.08 4.74 -2.94
N GLU A 21 -28.40 3.76 -2.10
CA GLU A 21 -29.59 3.77 -1.24
C GLU A 21 -29.27 3.30 0.18
N ASP A 22 -30.19 3.57 1.12
CA ASP A 22 -30.16 2.92 2.43
C ASP A 22 -30.61 1.47 2.30
N VAL A 23 -29.80 0.55 2.81
CA VAL A 23 -30.05 -0.89 2.82
C VAL A 23 -30.07 -1.38 4.26
N GLN A 24 -31.09 -2.18 4.58
CA GLN A 24 -31.13 -2.94 5.82
C GLN A 24 -30.23 -4.16 5.69
N VAL A 25 -29.27 -4.29 6.61
CA VAL A 25 -28.34 -5.41 6.68
C VAL A 25 -28.66 -6.23 7.92
N ALA A 26 -29.18 -7.44 7.70
CA ALA A 26 -29.50 -8.38 8.76
C ALA A 26 -28.25 -8.75 9.59
N PRO A 27 -28.42 -9.18 10.86
CA PRO A 27 -27.30 -9.71 11.64
C PRO A 27 -26.74 -11.00 11.00
N PRO A 28 -25.46 -11.33 11.25
CA PRO A 28 -24.91 -12.60 10.83
C PRO A 28 -25.57 -13.75 11.59
N LYS A 29 -25.88 -14.85 10.89
CA LYS A 29 -26.30 -16.13 11.47
C LYS A 29 -25.07 -17.00 11.77
N ALA A 30 -25.28 -18.25 12.20
CA ALA A 30 -24.19 -19.19 12.47
C ALA A 30 -23.22 -19.28 11.28
N HIS A 31 -21.92 -19.26 11.58
CA HIS A 31 -20.81 -19.27 10.61
C HIS A 31 -20.79 -18.08 9.62
N GLU A 32 -21.36 -16.95 10.03
CA GLU A 32 -21.34 -15.72 9.25
C GLU A 32 -20.69 -14.57 10.02
N VAL A 33 -20.12 -13.62 9.28
CA VAL A 33 -19.41 -12.46 9.80
C VAL A 33 -19.96 -11.22 9.15
N ARG A 34 -20.38 -10.23 9.94
CA ARG A 34 -20.75 -8.91 9.44
C ARG A 34 -19.55 -7.98 9.51
N ILE A 35 -19.18 -7.44 8.36
CA ILE A 35 -18.02 -6.56 8.16
C ILE A 35 -18.56 -5.16 7.94
N LYS A 36 -18.01 -4.19 8.67
CA LYS A 36 -18.08 -2.78 8.29
C LYS A 36 -17.02 -2.52 7.22
N VAL A 37 -17.45 -2.37 5.98
CA VAL A 37 -16.55 -2.17 4.83
C VAL A 37 -16.03 -0.74 4.88
N LEU A 38 -14.71 -0.59 4.91
CA LEU A 38 -14.05 0.72 4.91
C LEU A 38 -13.61 1.12 3.51
N HIS A 39 -13.10 0.17 2.73
CA HIS A 39 -12.69 0.41 1.36
C HIS A 39 -12.99 -0.79 0.48
N THR A 40 -13.25 -0.54 -0.80
CA THR A 40 -13.33 -1.60 -1.79
C THR A 40 -12.88 -1.12 -3.16
N GLY A 41 -12.32 -2.04 -3.93
CA GLY A 41 -11.92 -1.82 -5.33
C GLY A 41 -13.07 -2.05 -6.31
N VAL A 42 -13.08 -1.30 -7.40
CA VAL A 42 -13.95 -1.56 -8.57
C VAL A 42 -13.16 -2.37 -9.60
N CYS A 43 -13.73 -3.49 -10.05
CA CYS A 43 -13.06 -4.42 -10.93
C CYS A 43 -13.92 -4.77 -12.16
N HIS A 44 -13.26 -5.25 -13.23
CA HIS A 44 -13.93 -5.66 -14.47
C HIS A 44 -14.95 -6.78 -14.23
N THR A 45 -14.72 -7.67 -13.25
CA THR A 45 -15.67 -8.72 -12.89
C THR A 45 -17.02 -8.13 -12.47
N ASP A 46 -17.02 -7.06 -11.67
CA ASP A 46 -18.27 -6.39 -11.27
C ASP A 46 -18.96 -5.77 -12.48
N ALA A 47 -18.20 -5.17 -13.42
CA ALA A 47 -18.76 -4.59 -14.65
C ALA A 47 -19.30 -5.64 -15.62
N TYR A 48 -18.67 -6.82 -15.66
CA TYR A 48 -19.12 -7.93 -16.50
C TYR A 48 -20.49 -8.43 -16.05
N THR A 49 -20.66 -8.67 -14.74
CA THR A 49 -21.96 -9.02 -14.17
C THR A 49 -22.96 -7.89 -14.35
N LEU A 50 -22.60 -6.64 -14.03
CA LEU A 50 -23.48 -5.48 -14.23
C LEU A 50 -23.96 -5.36 -15.69
N SER A 51 -23.13 -5.71 -16.67
CA SER A 51 -23.51 -5.65 -18.09
C SER A 51 -24.56 -6.68 -18.51
N GLY A 52 -24.89 -7.67 -17.67
CA GLY A 52 -25.81 -8.76 -17.99
C GLY A 52 -25.21 -9.89 -18.84
N LYS A 53 -23.89 -9.86 -19.07
CA LYS A 53 -23.18 -10.90 -19.85
C LYS A 53 -22.79 -12.11 -19.02
N ASP A 54 -22.80 -11.98 -17.70
CA ASP A 54 -22.54 -13.07 -16.77
C ASP A 54 -23.73 -14.04 -16.71
N PRO A 55 -23.56 -15.33 -17.06
CA PRO A 55 -24.62 -16.33 -16.97
C PRO A 55 -25.11 -16.58 -15.54
N GLU A 56 -24.28 -16.31 -14.53
CA GLU A 56 -24.66 -16.39 -13.11
C GLU A 56 -25.21 -15.05 -12.58
N GLY A 57 -25.21 -14.00 -13.41
CA GLY A 57 -25.70 -12.69 -13.05
C GLY A 57 -27.19 -12.69 -12.75
N ALA A 58 -27.54 -12.23 -11.55
CA ALA A 58 -28.93 -12.11 -11.10
C ALA A 58 -29.14 -10.77 -10.38
N PHE A 59 -30.35 -10.21 -10.52
CA PHE A 59 -30.70 -8.87 -10.03
C PHE A 59 -32.06 -8.92 -9.29
N PRO A 60 -32.31 -8.05 -8.29
CA PRO A 60 -31.43 -6.99 -7.82
C PRO A 60 -30.30 -7.51 -6.90
N VAL A 61 -29.13 -6.89 -6.97
CA VAL A 61 -27.91 -7.37 -6.30
C VAL A 61 -27.03 -6.21 -5.82
N ILE A 62 -26.28 -6.43 -4.74
CA ILE A 62 -25.17 -5.56 -4.34
C ILE A 62 -23.87 -6.21 -4.83
N LEU A 63 -23.18 -5.55 -5.77
CA LEU A 63 -21.91 -6.03 -6.35
C LEU A 63 -20.70 -5.80 -5.42
N GLY A 64 -19.48 -5.95 -5.95
CA GLY A 64 -18.23 -5.67 -5.26
C GLY A 64 -17.66 -6.89 -4.55
N HIS A 65 -16.39 -7.18 -4.79
CA HIS A 65 -15.68 -8.32 -4.19
C HIS A 65 -14.25 -8.01 -3.71
N GLU A 66 -13.74 -6.80 -3.96
CA GLU A 66 -12.41 -6.35 -3.53
C GLU A 66 -12.49 -5.51 -2.24
N GLY A 67 -13.11 -6.03 -1.16
CA GLY A 67 -13.41 -5.24 0.04
C GLY A 67 -12.55 -5.55 1.27
N ALA A 68 -12.18 -4.51 2.01
CA ALA A 68 -11.56 -4.60 3.33
C ALA A 68 -12.24 -3.69 4.36
N GLY A 69 -12.22 -4.12 5.61
CA GLY A 69 -12.94 -3.44 6.67
C GLY A 69 -12.66 -4.00 8.05
N ILE A 70 -13.58 -3.76 8.97
CA ILE A 70 -13.48 -4.21 10.36
C ILE A 70 -14.66 -5.14 10.65
N VAL A 71 -14.41 -6.24 11.36
CA VAL A 71 -15.49 -7.11 11.85
C VAL A 71 -16.36 -6.33 12.83
N GLU A 72 -17.62 -6.13 12.49
CA GLU A 72 -18.60 -5.47 13.35
C GLU A 72 -19.28 -6.49 14.27
N SER A 73 -19.63 -7.66 13.75
CA SER A 73 -20.23 -8.73 14.56
C SER A 73 -20.05 -10.11 13.92
N VAL A 74 -20.11 -11.15 14.75
CA VAL A 74 -19.91 -12.55 14.35
C VAL A 74 -21.07 -13.41 14.81
N GLY A 75 -21.49 -14.34 13.97
CA GLY A 75 -22.51 -15.33 14.31
C GLY A 75 -21.99 -16.47 15.18
N GLU A 76 -22.92 -17.34 15.58
CA GLU A 76 -22.59 -18.54 16.34
C GLU A 76 -21.59 -19.44 15.59
N GLY A 77 -20.63 -20.03 16.32
CA GLY A 77 -19.65 -20.98 15.75
C GLY A 77 -18.48 -20.34 15.01
N VAL A 78 -18.46 -19.02 14.83
CA VAL A 78 -17.30 -18.30 14.26
C VAL A 78 -16.16 -18.26 15.26
N THR A 79 -14.97 -18.72 14.84
CA THR A 79 -13.78 -18.80 15.71
C THR A 79 -12.52 -18.23 15.08
N ASN A 80 -12.52 -17.98 13.77
CA ASN A 80 -11.34 -17.55 13.02
C ASN A 80 -11.14 -16.02 12.96
N VAL A 81 -12.15 -15.24 13.33
CA VAL A 81 -12.10 -13.78 13.43
C VAL A 81 -12.97 -13.34 14.61
N LYS A 82 -12.70 -12.15 15.14
CA LYS A 82 -13.48 -11.53 16.23
C LYS A 82 -13.80 -10.08 15.92
N VAL A 83 -14.79 -9.52 16.64
CA VAL A 83 -15.16 -8.10 16.56
C VAL A 83 -13.92 -7.21 16.74
N GLY A 84 -13.77 -6.22 15.86
CA GLY A 84 -12.62 -5.32 15.84
C GLY A 84 -11.44 -5.78 14.98
N ASP A 85 -11.41 -7.03 14.51
CA ASP A 85 -10.37 -7.48 13.57
C ASP A 85 -10.49 -6.74 12.23
N TYR A 86 -9.33 -6.36 11.69
CA TYR A 86 -9.22 -5.86 10.32
C TYR A 86 -9.21 -7.04 9.37
N VAL A 87 -10.07 -7.01 8.37
CA VAL A 87 -10.33 -8.17 7.52
C VAL A 87 -10.43 -7.82 6.04
N ILE A 88 -10.11 -8.80 5.21
CA ILE A 88 -10.32 -8.80 3.75
C ILE A 88 -11.39 -9.82 3.43
N ALA A 89 -12.39 -9.44 2.63
CA ALA A 89 -13.41 -10.35 2.10
C ALA A 89 -12.83 -11.19 0.95
N LEU A 90 -13.18 -12.48 0.92
CA LEU A 90 -12.63 -13.45 -0.02
C LEU A 90 -13.74 -14.12 -0.82
N TYR A 91 -13.73 -13.89 -2.14
CA TYR A 91 -14.65 -14.59 -3.03
C TYR A 91 -14.31 -16.08 -3.19
N THR A 92 -13.06 -16.49 -2.96
CA THR A 92 -12.68 -17.89 -2.85
C THR A 92 -12.65 -18.30 -1.37
N PRO A 93 -13.58 -19.13 -0.90
CA PRO A 93 -13.57 -19.60 0.48
C PRO A 93 -12.40 -20.55 0.75
N GLU A 94 -12.08 -20.75 2.03
CA GLU A 94 -11.16 -21.77 2.51
C GLU A 94 -11.69 -22.40 3.80
N CYS A 95 -12.32 -23.57 3.70
CA CYS A 95 -12.92 -24.23 4.86
C CYS A 95 -11.99 -25.21 5.61
N GLY A 96 -10.86 -25.60 5.03
CA GLY A 96 -9.91 -26.54 5.64
C GLY A 96 -10.33 -28.02 5.65
N GLU A 97 -11.63 -28.31 5.53
CA GLU A 97 -12.18 -29.67 5.73
C GLU A 97 -12.67 -30.37 4.45
N CYS A 98 -13.01 -29.63 3.39
CA CYS A 98 -13.54 -30.26 2.17
C CYS A 98 -12.44 -31.01 1.40
N LYS A 99 -12.84 -31.93 0.51
CA LYS A 99 -11.89 -32.72 -0.30
C LYS A 99 -10.86 -31.86 -1.04
N PHE A 100 -11.28 -30.69 -1.52
CA PHE A 100 -10.42 -29.75 -2.23
C PHE A 100 -9.40 -29.10 -1.30
N CYS A 101 -9.85 -28.56 -0.16
CA CYS A 101 -8.96 -27.93 0.83
C CYS A 101 -7.90 -28.90 1.37
N ARG A 102 -8.29 -30.16 1.65
CA ARG A 102 -7.40 -31.22 2.16
C ARG A 102 -6.49 -31.85 1.11
N SER A 103 -6.73 -31.61 -0.19
CA SER A 103 -6.02 -32.31 -1.26
C SER A 103 -4.54 -31.94 -1.40
N GLY A 104 -4.16 -30.73 -0.98
CA GLY A 104 -2.84 -30.15 -1.28
C GLY A 104 -2.63 -29.78 -2.77
N LYS A 105 -3.67 -29.90 -3.61
CA LYS A 105 -3.57 -29.75 -5.08
C LYS A 105 -4.29 -28.52 -5.64
N THR A 106 -5.10 -27.84 -4.84
CA THR A 106 -5.94 -26.72 -5.31
C THR A 106 -6.35 -25.78 -4.16
N ASN A 107 -6.73 -24.55 -4.51
CA ASN A 107 -7.38 -23.58 -3.65
C ASN A 107 -8.91 -23.50 -3.82
N LEU A 108 -9.51 -24.30 -4.71
CA LEU A 108 -10.93 -24.23 -5.05
C LEU A 108 -11.83 -24.92 -4.01
N CYS A 109 -12.10 -24.23 -2.89
CA CYS A 109 -13.04 -24.72 -1.90
C CYS A 109 -14.48 -24.75 -2.45
N GLY A 110 -15.11 -25.94 -2.42
CA GLY A 110 -16.48 -26.11 -2.91
C GLY A 110 -17.58 -25.94 -1.85
N LYS A 111 -17.25 -25.60 -0.59
CA LYS A 111 -18.19 -25.72 0.55
C LYS A 111 -19.47 -24.90 0.36
N ILE A 112 -19.37 -23.68 -0.18
CA ILE A 112 -20.49 -22.74 -0.33
C ILE A 112 -20.73 -22.32 -1.79
N ARG A 113 -20.08 -22.97 -2.76
CA ARG A 113 -20.11 -22.54 -4.17
C ARG A 113 -21.53 -22.50 -4.75
N ALA A 114 -22.38 -23.46 -4.37
CA ALA A 114 -23.75 -23.57 -4.87
C ALA A 114 -24.70 -22.47 -4.36
N THR A 115 -24.49 -21.98 -3.14
CA THR A 115 -25.26 -20.85 -2.60
C THR A 115 -24.68 -19.52 -3.08
N GLN A 116 -23.34 -19.41 -3.08
CA GLN A 116 -22.61 -18.25 -3.57
C GLN A 116 -22.97 -17.91 -5.03
N GLY A 117 -23.05 -18.90 -5.92
CA GLY A 117 -23.44 -18.70 -7.32
C GLY A 117 -24.90 -18.29 -7.54
N ARG A 118 -25.77 -18.52 -6.56
CA ARG A 118 -27.16 -18.05 -6.56
C ARG A 118 -27.34 -16.71 -5.86
N GLY A 119 -26.25 -16.11 -5.37
CA GLY A 119 -26.28 -14.85 -4.64
C GLY A 119 -26.96 -14.95 -3.26
N VAL A 120 -26.86 -16.09 -2.58
CA VAL A 120 -27.43 -16.29 -1.24
C VAL A 120 -26.39 -16.83 -0.26
N MET A 121 -26.65 -16.61 1.03
CA MET A 121 -25.84 -17.13 2.14
C MET A 121 -25.93 -18.67 2.21
N PRO A 122 -25.06 -19.35 3.01
CA PRO A 122 -25.08 -20.81 3.12
C PRO A 122 -26.43 -21.43 3.50
N ASP A 123 -27.29 -20.68 4.19
CA ASP A 123 -28.65 -21.09 4.55
C ASP A 123 -29.70 -20.87 3.45
N GLY A 124 -29.29 -20.40 2.26
CA GLY A 124 -30.18 -20.15 1.13
C GLY A 124 -30.94 -18.82 1.18
N THR A 125 -30.66 -17.94 2.15
CA THR A 125 -31.34 -16.64 2.32
C THR A 125 -30.40 -15.47 2.06
N THR A 126 -30.94 -14.25 1.97
CA THR A 126 -30.13 -13.02 1.88
C THR A 126 -29.99 -12.31 3.24
N ARG A 127 -29.09 -11.32 3.30
CA ARG A 127 -28.90 -10.41 4.43
C ARG A 127 -29.27 -8.97 4.10
N PHE A 128 -29.71 -8.70 2.87
CA PHE A 128 -29.97 -7.35 2.39
C PHE A 128 -31.42 -7.13 2.02
N LYS A 129 -32.00 -6.03 2.48
CA LYS A 129 -33.30 -5.53 2.03
C LYS A 129 -33.27 -4.05 1.70
N ALA A 130 -33.88 -3.67 0.58
CA ALA A 130 -34.16 -2.28 0.22
C ALA A 130 -35.52 -2.18 -0.45
N ARG A 131 -36.26 -1.09 -0.19
CA ARG A 131 -37.61 -0.88 -0.73
C ARG A 131 -38.56 -2.08 -0.48
N GLY A 132 -38.40 -2.74 0.67
CA GLY A 132 -39.18 -3.94 1.02
C GLY A 132 -38.84 -5.21 0.22
N LYS A 133 -37.84 -5.17 -0.69
CA LYS A 133 -37.39 -6.30 -1.50
C LYS A 133 -36.07 -6.86 -0.97
N ASP A 134 -35.93 -8.18 -1.09
CA ASP A 134 -34.66 -8.87 -0.86
C ASP A 134 -33.66 -8.54 -1.98
N LEU A 135 -32.41 -8.25 -1.63
CA LEU A 135 -31.32 -8.05 -2.58
C LEU A 135 -30.38 -9.24 -2.53
N LEU A 136 -29.88 -9.69 -3.67
CA LEU A 136 -28.91 -10.78 -3.73
C LEU A 136 -27.51 -10.33 -3.30
N HIS A 137 -26.72 -11.32 -2.91
CA HIS A 137 -25.28 -11.18 -2.70
C HIS A 137 -24.51 -11.40 -4.00
N PHE A 138 -23.34 -10.78 -4.09
CA PHE A 138 -22.41 -11.00 -5.21
C PHE A 138 -21.11 -11.62 -4.73
N MET A 139 -20.74 -12.75 -5.35
CA MET A 139 -19.51 -13.49 -5.05
C MET A 139 -19.31 -13.81 -3.55
N GLY A 140 -20.38 -13.83 -2.76
CA GLY A 140 -20.33 -14.01 -1.29
C GLY A 140 -19.61 -12.87 -0.55
N CYS A 141 -19.46 -11.70 -1.18
CA CYS A 141 -18.72 -10.55 -0.66
C CYS A 141 -19.59 -9.30 -0.58
N SER A 142 -20.26 -8.91 -1.68
CA SER A 142 -21.21 -7.78 -1.74
C SER A 142 -20.68 -6.47 -1.13
N THR A 143 -19.44 -6.13 -1.47
CA THR A 143 -18.68 -5.07 -0.78
C THR A 143 -19.02 -3.66 -1.24
N PHE A 144 -19.91 -3.50 -2.24
CA PHE A 144 -20.50 -2.21 -2.61
C PHE A 144 -21.54 -1.70 -1.60
N SER A 145 -21.26 -1.87 -0.32
CA SER A 145 -22.11 -1.57 0.83
C SER A 145 -21.23 -1.20 2.03
N GLU A 146 -21.68 -0.27 2.88
CA GLU A 146 -20.99 0.07 4.13
C GLU A 146 -20.95 -1.08 5.14
N TYR A 147 -21.92 -2.00 5.06
CA TYR A 147 -21.91 -3.25 5.82
C TYR A 147 -22.23 -4.42 4.90
N THR A 148 -21.49 -5.52 5.04
CA THR A 148 -21.78 -6.77 4.34
C THR A 148 -21.71 -7.95 5.30
N VAL A 149 -22.35 -9.06 4.93
CA VAL A 149 -22.28 -10.31 5.67
C VAL A 149 -21.68 -11.37 4.76
N VAL A 150 -20.64 -12.03 5.23
CA VAL A 150 -19.91 -13.07 4.51
C VAL A 150 -19.88 -14.36 5.33
N ALA A 151 -19.60 -15.50 4.70
CA ALA A 151 -19.31 -16.73 5.44
C ALA A 151 -17.95 -16.59 6.16
N ASP A 152 -17.82 -17.17 7.34
CA ASP A 152 -16.57 -17.14 8.13
C ASP A 152 -15.36 -17.75 7.40
N ILE A 153 -15.59 -18.73 6.52
CA ILE A 153 -14.59 -19.32 5.63
C ILE A 153 -14.20 -18.42 4.44
N SER A 154 -14.87 -17.28 4.25
CA SER A 154 -14.67 -16.29 3.18
C SER A 154 -14.13 -14.96 3.71
N VAL A 155 -13.48 -14.97 4.87
CA VAL A 155 -12.86 -13.78 5.45
C VAL A 155 -11.53 -14.14 6.11
N VAL A 156 -10.56 -13.24 5.99
CA VAL A 156 -9.23 -13.38 6.61
C VAL A 156 -8.89 -12.13 7.42
N ALA A 157 -8.45 -12.33 8.65
CA ALA A 157 -7.91 -11.27 9.48
C ALA A 157 -6.48 -10.92 9.04
N VAL A 158 -6.18 -9.62 9.02
CA VAL A 158 -4.88 -9.08 8.67
C VAL A 158 -4.47 -8.03 9.70
N THR A 159 -3.19 -7.72 9.75
CA THR A 159 -2.69 -6.70 10.67
C THR A 159 -3.31 -5.32 10.38
N PRO A 160 -3.73 -4.56 11.42
CA PRO A 160 -4.26 -3.21 11.25
C PRO A 160 -3.23 -2.22 10.69
N SER A 161 -1.93 -2.58 10.70
CA SER A 161 -0.87 -1.78 10.11
C SER A 161 -0.98 -1.67 8.59
N CYS A 162 -1.71 -2.57 7.92
CA CYS A 162 -1.98 -2.48 6.50
C CYS A 162 -3.26 -1.67 6.26
N PRO A 163 -3.18 -0.48 5.63
CA PRO A 163 -4.34 0.36 5.37
C PRO A 163 -5.43 -0.36 4.57
N THR A 164 -6.70 -0.14 4.93
CA THR A 164 -7.81 -0.86 4.27
C THR A 164 -8.01 -0.49 2.82
N ASP A 165 -7.60 0.72 2.41
CA ASP A 165 -7.58 1.14 1.01
C ASP A 165 -6.48 0.46 0.19
N ARG A 166 -5.60 -0.32 0.82
CA ARG A 166 -4.59 -1.17 0.19
C ARG A 166 -4.98 -2.63 0.27
N SER A 167 -5.29 -3.10 1.47
CA SER A 167 -5.63 -4.51 1.70
C SER A 167 -6.89 -4.95 0.96
N CYS A 168 -7.80 -4.03 0.64
CA CYS A 168 -8.98 -4.34 -0.17
C CYS A 168 -8.63 -4.93 -1.55
N LEU A 169 -7.54 -4.48 -2.17
CA LEU A 169 -7.08 -4.95 -3.49
C LEU A 169 -6.45 -6.35 -3.45
N LEU A 170 -6.08 -6.85 -2.26
CA LEU A 170 -5.60 -8.21 -2.09
C LEU A 170 -6.74 -9.24 -2.12
N GLY A 171 -8.00 -8.81 -2.09
CA GLY A 171 -9.16 -9.68 -2.25
C GLY A 171 -9.37 -10.24 -3.67
N CYS A 172 -8.69 -9.70 -4.69
CA CYS A 172 -8.82 -10.19 -6.07
C CYS A 172 -7.55 -10.01 -6.93
N GLY A 173 -7.45 -8.89 -7.67
CA GLY A 173 -6.56 -8.78 -8.84
C GLY A 173 -5.07 -8.93 -8.53
N ILE A 174 -4.60 -8.33 -7.43
CA ILE A 174 -3.19 -8.37 -7.04
C ILE A 174 -2.78 -9.80 -6.66
N THR A 175 -3.54 -10.42 -5.76
CA THR A 175 -3.31 -11.80 -5.33
C THR A 175 -3.41 -12.79 -6.49
N THR A 176 -4.34 -12.54 -7.41
CA THR A 176 -4.51 -13.37 -8.61
C THR A 176 -3.26 -13.35 -9.48
N GLY A 177 -2.77 -12.16 -9.86
CA GLY A 177 -1.59 -12.06 -10.72
C GLY A 177 -0.30 -12.49 -10.01
N TYR A 178 -0.07 -12.02 -8.79
CA TYR A 178 1.13 -12.37 -8.03
C TYR A 178 1.19 -13.88 -7.75
N GLY A 179 0.07 -14.49 -7.35
CA GLY A 179 -0.02 -15.94 -7.15
C GLY A 179 0.11 -16.72 -8.46
N ALA A 180 -0.44 -16.23 -9.57
CA ALA A 180 -0.31 -16.91 -10.86
C ALA A 180 1.17 -17.08 -11.24
N ALA A 181 1.99 -16.05 -11.04
CA ALA A 181 3.44 -16.10 -11.24
C ALA A 181 4.15 -16.97 -10.18
N THR A 182 3.84 -16.76 -8.90
CA THR A 182 4.67 -17.29 -7.81
C THR A 182 4.28 -18.68 -7.31
N VAL A 183 3.02 -19.07 -7.48
CA VAL A 183 2.42 -20.31 -6.98
C VAL A 183 1.96 -21.19 -8.13
N THR A 184 1.13 -20.67 -9.02
CA THR A 184 0.55 -21.50 -10.09
C THR A 184 1.61 -21.91 -11.10
N ALA A 185 2.18 -20.95 -11.81
CA ALA A 185 3.30 -21.17 -12.74
C ALA A 185 4.58 -21.55 -11.98
N ASN A 186 4.77 -20.97 -10.79
CA ASN A 186 5.99 -21.08 -10.00
C ASN A 186 7.23 -20.82 -10.88
N ILE A 187 7.25 -19.62 -11.48
CA ILE A 187 8.26 -19.21 -12.46
C ILE A 187 9.67 -19.54 -11.92
N THR A 188 10.48 -20.14 -12.79
CA THR A 188 11.88 -20.45 -12.50
C THR A 188 12.79 -19.25 -12.73
N GLU A 189 13.88 -19.17 -11.96
CA GLU A 189 14.88 -18.12 -12.11
C GLU A 189 15.47 -18.13 -13.53
N GLY A 190 15.57 -16.96 -14.16
CA GLY A 190 16.05 -16.79 -15.54
C GLY A 190 15.02 -17.02 -16.64
N ALA A 191 13.81 -17.50 -16.32
CA ALA A 191 12.78 -17.81 -17.32
C ALA A 191 12.32 -16.57 -18.12
N ASN A 192 12.03 -16.76 -19.40
CA ASN A 192 11.39 -15.78 -20.27
C ASN A 192 9.86 -15.84 -20.10
N VAL A 193 9.25 -14.71 -19.79
CA VAL A 193 7.84 -14.59 -19.44
C VAL A 193 7.15 -13.59 -20.37
N ALA A 194 6.01 -13.97 -20.94
CA ALA A 194 5.11 -13.03 -21.61
C ALA A 194 3.79 -12.84 -20.85
N VAL A 195 3.36 -11.59 -20.68
CA VAL A 195 2.12 -11.23 -19.99
C VAL A 195 1.22 -10.46 -20.95
N PHE A 196 0.09 -11.05 -21.32
CA PHE A 196 -0.90 -10.43 -22.21
C PHE A 196 -1.94 -9.67 -21.40
N GLY A 197 -1.93 -8.35 -21.54
CA GLY A 197 -2.77 -7.40 -20.81
C GLY A 197 -2.05 -6.75 -19.62
N ALA A 198 -1.97 -5.42 -19.61
CA ALA A 198 -1.28 -4.60 -18.62
C ALA A 198 -2.24 -3.92 -17.62
N GLY A 199 -3.32 -4.62 -17.25
CA GLY A 199 -4.20 -4.25 -16.14
C GLY A 199 -3.63 -4.68 -14.79
N CYS A 200 -4.43 -4.53 -13.71
CA CYS A 200 -4.01 -4.90 -12.35
C CYS A 200 -3.47 -6.34 -12.24
N VAL A 201 -4.14 -7.31 -12.87
CA VAL A 201 -3.71 -8.72 -12.87
C VAL A 201 -2.36 -8.87 -13.56
N GLY A 202 -2.22 -8.39 -14.79
CA GLY A 202 -0.97 -8.52 -15.55
C GLY A 202 0.21 -7.81 -14.92
N LEU A 203 0.02 -6.58 -14.43
CA LEU A 203 1.06 -5.86 -13.68
C LEU A 203 1.44 -6.57 -12.37
N SER A 204 0.52 -7.31 -11.76
CA SER A 204 0.82 -8.14 -10.58
C SER A 204 1.60 -9.41 -10.93
N ILE A 205 1.39 -9.98 -12.13
CA ILE A 205 2.22 -11.06 -12.66
C ILE A 205 3.64 -10.58 -12.90
N VAL A 206 3.81 -9.36 -13.46
CA VAL A 206 5.14 -8.76 -13.66
C VAL A 206 5.90 -8.70 -12.34
N GLN A 207 5.28 -8.23 -11.25
CA GLN A 207 5.90 -8.24 -9.92
C GLN A 207 6.26 -9.63 -9.43
N GLY A 208 5.35 -10.60 -9.60
CA GLY A 208 5.62 -11.99 -9.24
C GLY A 208 6.78 -12.59 -10.04
N ALA A 209 6.89 -12.25 -11.33
CA ALA A 209 8.00 -12.65 -12.19
C ALA A 209 9.32 -12.00 -11.74
N VAL A 210 9.31 -10.72 -11.36
CA VAL A 210 10.48 -10.05 -10.74
C VAL A 210 10.89 -10.74 -9.44
N LYS A 211 9.93 -11.07 -8.56
CA LYS A 211 10.20 -11.80 -7.31
C LYS A 211 10.84 -13.16 -7.56
N LYS A 212 10.44 -13.83 -8.64
CA LYS A 212 11.00 -15.11 -9.10
C LYS A 212 12.27 -14.96 -9.94
N LYS A 213 12.75 -13.72 -10.15
CA LYS A 213 13.94 -13.39 -10.93
C LYS A 213 13.87 -13.94 -12.36
N ALA A 214 12.72 -13.77 -13.02
CA ALA A 214 12.58 -14.04 -14.44
C ALA A 214 13.63 -13.24 -15.25
N GLY A 215 14.07 -13.80 -16.37
CA GLY A 215 15.02 -13.18 -17.29
C GLY A 215 14.37 -12.05 -18.09
N LYS A 216 13.77 -12.38 -19.24
CA LYS A 216 12.93 -11.41 -19.97
C LYS A 216 11.52 -11.44 -19.41
N ILE A 217 11.00 -10.28 -19.04
CA ILE A 217 9.58 -10.07 -18.71
C ILE A 217 9.00 -9.16 -19.78
N ILE A 218 8.16 -9.72 -20.66
CA ILE A 218 7.64 -9.06 -21.85
C ILE A 218 6.13 -8.81 -21.65
N VAL A 219 5.72 -7.55 -21.60
CA VAL A 219 4.29 -7.19 -21.50
C VAL A 219 3.74 -6.92 -22.88
N VAL A 220 2.58 -7.48 -23.19
CA VAL A 220 1.86 -7.31 -24.45
C VAL A 220 0.54 -6.58 -24.17
N ASP A 221 0.36 -5.38 -24.71
CA ASP A 221 -0.90 -4.64 -24.60
C ASP A 221 -1.13 -3.77 -25.85
N ILE A 222 -2.38 -3.54 -26.23
CA ILE A 222 -2.74 -2.71 -27.39
C ILE A 222 -2.67 -1.21 -27.09
N ASN A 223 -2.69 -0.83 -25.82
CA ASN A 223 -2.63 0.56 -25.39
C ASN A 223 -1.19 0.95 -25.06
N ASP A 224 -0.55 1.76 -25.92
CA ASP A 224 0.82 2.26 -25.71
C ASP A 224 0.97 3.03 -24.39
N GLY A 225 -0.11 3.62 -23.85
CA GLY A 225 -0.10 4.28 -22.53
C GLY A 225 0.22 3.33 -21.37
N LYS A 226 0.16 2.01 -21.59
CA LYS A 226 0.54 0.99 -20.59
C LYS A 226 2.03 0.66 -20.58
N GLU A 227 2.82 1.14 -21.54
CA GLU A 227 4.25 0.86 -21.63
C GLU A 227 5.00 1.36 -20.38
N ALA A 228 4.79 2.62 -20.01
CA ALA A 228 5.42 3.20 -18.81
C ALA A 228 5.02 2.45 -17.53
N TRP A 229 3.78 1.97 -17.46
CA TRP A 229 3.30 1.16 -16.34
C TRP A 229 3.99 -0.21 -16.29
N ALA A 230 4.12 -0.90 -17.43
CA ALA A 230 4.82 -2.17 -17.51
C ALA A 230 6.24 -2.06 -16.94
N TYR A 231 7.03 -1.06 -17.40
CA TYR A 231 8.38 -0.83 -16.89
C TYR A 231 8.40 -0.45 -15.41
N LYS A 232 7.46 0.39 -14.95
CA LYS A 232 7.33 0.77 -13.53
C LYS A 232 7.14 -0.45 -12.61
N PHE A 233 6.47 -1.48 -13.08
CA PHE A 233 6.25 -2.72 -12.34
C PHE A 233 7.37 -3.77 -12.52
N GLY A 234 8.31 -3.52 -13.42
CA GLY A 234 9.52 -4.35 -13.62
C GLY A 234 9.53 -5.17 -14.89
N ALA A 235 8.67 -4.87 -15.87
CA ALA A 235 8.82 -5.44 -17.20
C ALA A 235 10.16 -5.01 -17.80
N THR A 236 10.71 -5.86 -18.67
CA THR A 236 11.95 -5.60 -19.40
C THR A 236 11.68 -5.14 -20.84
N HIS A 237 10.52 -5.51 -21.38
CA HIS A 237 10.10 -5.19 -22.74
C HIS A 237 8.59 -4.95 -22.75
N PHE A 238 8.14 -4.14 -23.69
CA PHE A 238 6.73 -3.92 -23.99
C PHE A 238 6.49 -4.10 -25.49
N LEU A 239 5.42 -4.80 -25.86
CA LEU A 239 5.00 -5.00 -27.24
C LEU A 239 3.56 -4.55 -27.43
N ASN A 240 3.33 -3.74 -28.46
CA ASN A 240 2.00 -3.47 -28.97
C ASN A 240 1.77 -4.28 -30.25
N PRO A 241 0.86 -5.28 -30.26
CA PRO A 241 0.61 -6.10 -31.44
C PRO A 241 0.25 -5.30 -32.69
N ALA A 242 -0.38 -4.14 -32.55
CA ALA A 242 -0.78 -3.29 -33.67
C ALA A 242 0.41 -2.63 -34.39
N ARG A 243 1.60 -2.64 -33.78
CA ARG A 243 2.83 -2.01 -34.30
C ARG A 243 3.81 -3.04 -34.88
N LEU A 244 3.48 -4.33 -34.83
CA LEU A 244 4.33 -5.42 -35.31
C LEU A 244 4.11 -5.68 -36.81
N ARG A 245 5.17 -6.14 -37.48
CA ARG A 245 5.11 -6.56 -38.90
C ARG A 245 4.67 -8.01 -39.08
N LYS A 246 4.70 -8.78 -38.01
CA LYS A 246 4.31 -10.20 -37.92
C LYS A 246 3.40 -10.38 -36.73
N THR A 247 2.92 -11.61 -36.53
CA THR A 247 2.05 -11.90 -35.40
C THR A 247 2.80 -11.75 -34.07
N VAL A 248 2.07 -11.48 -32.98
CA VAL A 248 2.70 -11.34 -31.65
C VAL A 248 3.37 -12.63 -31.18
N GLN A 249 2.81 -13.80 -31.53
CA GLN A 249 3.45 -15.08 -31.22
C GLN A 249 4.78 -15.26 -31.95
N ASP A 250 4.87 -14.88 -33.23
CA ASP A 250 6.12 -14.99 -33.99
C ASP A 250 7.16 -13.96 -33.52
N GLU A 251 6.73 -12.78 -33.07
CA GLU A 251 7.61 -11.80 -32.43
C GLU A 251 8.22 -12.35 -31.13
N LEU A 252 7.37 -12.88 -30.24
CA LEU A 252 7.83 -13.47 -28.98
C LEU A 252 8.75 -14.67 -29.22
N ILE A 253 8.44 -15.54 -30.18
CA ILE A 253 9.29 -16.69 -30.54
C ILE A 253 10.68 -16.25 -30.96
N ASP A 254 10.80 -15.25 -31.84
CA ASP A 254 12.10 -14.75 -32.29
C ASP A 254 12.85 -14.03 -31.15
N MET A 255 12.15 -13.25 -30.32
CA MET A 255 12.75 -12.56 -29.18
C MET A 255 13.32 -13.50 -28.13
N THR A 256 12.79 -14.72 -28.02
CA THR A 256 13.16 -15.68 -26.96
C THR A 256 13.70 -17.00 -27.50
N ASP A 257 14.13 -17.03 -28.76
CA ASP A 257 14.77 -18.18 -29.43
C ASP A 257 13.96 -19.49 -29.30
N GLY A 258 12.65 -19.42 -29.58
CA GLY A 258 11.77 -20.61 -29.59
C GLY A 258 10.48 -20.48 -28.79
N GLY A 259 10.24 -19.36 -28.12
CA GLY A 259 9.04 -19.07 -27.33
C GLY A 259 9.33 -18.83 -25.84
N CYS A 260 8.36 -18.30 -25.10
CA CYS A 260 8.51 -17.99 -23.68
C CYS A 260 8.32 -19.24 -22.81
N ASP A 261 9.07 -19.36 -21.73
CA ASP A 261 8.91 -20.46 -20.76
C ASP A 261 7.52 -20.42 -20.10
N TYR A 262 7.04 -19.21 -19.80
CA TYR A 262 5.71 -18.98 -19.25
C TYR A 262 4.98 -17.88 -20.01
N THR A 263 3.71 -18.08 -20.32
CA THR A 263 2.82 -17.03 -20.81
C THR A 263 1.58 -16.92 -19.95
N PHE A 264 1.05 -15.71 -19.82
CA PHE A 264 -0.13 -15.43 -19.01
C PHE A 264 -1.15 -14.62 -19.81
N ASP A 265 -2.38 -15.14 -19.96
CA ASP A 265 -3.50 -14.35 -20.49
C ASP A 265 -4.26 -13.66 -19.35
N CYS A 266 -4.27 -12.33 -19.37
CA CYS A 266 -5.02 -11.48 -18.45
C CYS A 266 -6.13 -10.68 -19.15
N THR A 267 -6.52 -11.08 -20.37
CA THR A 267 -7.44 -10.29 -21.21
C THR A 267 -8.86 -10.85 -21.23
N GLY A 268 -9.03 -12.16 -21.07
CA GLY A 268 -10.34 -12.81 -21.24
C GLY A 268 -10.74 -12.97 -22.71
N ASN A 269 -9.83 -12.74 -23.65
CA ASN A 269 -10.07 -12.92 -25.08
C ASN A 269 -9.51 -14.26 -25.57
N VAL A 270 -10.36 -15.14 -26.09
CA VAL A 270 -9.96 -16.49 -26.51
C VAL A 270 -8.92 -16.51 -27.64
N SER A 271 -8.88 -15.49 -28.50
CA SER A 271 -7.84 -15.36 -29.53
C SER A 271 -6.48 -15.01 -28.90
N VAL A 272 -6.47 -14.21 -27.85
CA VAL A 272 -5.26 -13.89 -27.09
C VAL A 272 -4.80 -15.09 -26.25
N MET A 273 -5.72 -15.84 -25.64
CA MET A 273 -5.39 -17.09 -24.96
C MET A 273 -4.69 -18.09 -25.89
N ARG A 274 -5.17 -18.21 -27.13
CA ARG A 274 -4.51 -19.03 -28.16
C ARG A 274 -3.12 -18.49 -28.50
N ALA A 275 -2.98 -17.19 -28.75
CA ALA A 275 -1.69 -16.57 -29.06
C ALA A 275 -0.68 -16.76 -27.92
N ALA A 276 -1.12 -16.65 -26.66
CA ALA A 276 -0.30 -16.89 -25.49
C ALA A 276 0.22 -18.33 -25.44
N LEU A 277 -0.62 -19.33 -25.72
CA LEU A 277 -0.17 -20.73 -25.81
C LEU A 277 0.82 -20.93 -26.97
N GLU A 278 0.51 -20.41 -28.15
CA GLU A 278 1.33 -20.62 -29.34
C GLU A 278 2.68 -19.87 -29.25
N ALA A 279 2.78 -18.84 -28.41
CA ALA A 279 4.02 -18.14 -28.06
C ALA A 279 4.88 -18.85 -26.99
N CYS A 280 4.38 -19.90 -26.34
CA CYS A 280 5.17 -20.69 -25.37
C CYS A 280 6.30 -21.45 -26.06
N HIS A 281 7.35 -21.75 -25.30
CA HIS A 281 8.47 -22.56 -25.76
C HIS A 281 8.02 -24.00 -26.05
N LYS A 282 8.46 -24.54 -27.19
CA LYS A 282 8.24 -25.96 -27.53
C LYS A 282 8.97 -26.85 -26.50
N GLY A 283 8.32 -27.91 -26.03
CA GLY A 283 8.92 -28.90 -25.13
C GLY A 283 8.53 -28.75 -23.67
N TRP A 284 8.50 -27.52 -23.14
CA TRP A 284 8.24 -27.28 -21.71
C TRP A 284 7.40 -26.04 -21.39
N GLY A 285 7.09 -25.19 -22.37
CA GLY A 285 6.45 -23.91 -22.10
C GLY A 285 5.03 -24.07 -21.56
N GLU A 286 4.67 -23.25 -20.57
CA GLU A 286 3.36 -23.27 -19.93
C GLU A 286 2.58 -21.99 -20.19
N SER A 287 1.32 -22.13 -20.62
CA SER A 287 0.40 -21.01 -20.79
C SER A 287 -0.70 -21.04 -19.73
N ILE A 288 -0.82 -19.95 -18.99
CA ILE A 288 -1.73 -19.80 -17.86
C ILE A 288 -2.86 -18.84 -18.24
N VAL A 289 -4.08 -19.37 -18.32
CA VAL A 289 -5.29 -18.58 -18.56
C VAL A 289 -5.84 -18.03 -17.24
N ILE A 290 -5.98 -16.72 -17.15
CA ILE A 290 -6.49 -16.00 -15.96
C ILE A 290 -7.70 -15.15 -16.32
N GLY A 291 -7.65 -14.48 -17.48
CA GLY A 291 -8.77 -13.69 -17.98
C GLY A 291 -10.02 -14.54 -18.14
N VAL A 292 -11.17 -14.01 -17.70
CA VAL A 292 -12.46 -14.71 -17.77
C VAL A 292 -13.10 -14.39 -19.12
N ALA A 293 -13.25 -15.40 -19.97
CA ALA A 293 -13.91 -15.25 -21.26
C ALA A 293 -15.43 -15.10 -21.11
N ALA A 294 -16.06 -14.45 -22.09
CA ALA A 294 -17.50 -14.36 -22.15
C ALA A 294 -18.16 -15.74 -22.29
N ALA A 295 -19.42 -15.84 -21.85
CA ALA A 295 -20.17 -17.08 -21.91
C ALA A 295 -20.23 -17.67 -23.33
N GLY A 296 -20.04 -18.99 -23.44
CA GLY A 296 -20.10 -19.73 -24.71
C GLY A 296 -18.87 -19.55 -25.62
N GLN A 297 -17.84 -18.80 -25.20
CA GLN A 297 -16.60 -18.71 -25.95
C GLN A 297 -15.73 -19.95 -25.72
N GLU A 298 -15.04 -20.40 -26.77
CA GLU A 298 -14.18 -21.57 -26.74
C GLU A 298 -12.74 -21.20 -27.11
N ILE A 299 -11.80 -21.79 -26.40
CA ILE A 299 -10.39 -21.74 -26.75
C ILE A 299 -10.08 -22.85 -27.76
N SER A 300 -9.21 -22.56 -28.73
CA SER A 300 -8.81 -23.54 -29.75
C SER A 300 -7.33 -23.43 -30.07
N THR A 301 -6.70 -24.55 -30.42
CA THR A 301 -5.35 -24.59 -31.01
C THR A 301 -5.18 -25.88 -31.82
N ARG A 302 -4.07 -26.02 -32.52
CA ARG A 302 -3.68 -27.30 -33.14
C ARG A 302 -3.17 -28.25 -32.04
N PRO A 303 -3.69 -29.50 -31.94
CA PRO A 303 -3.25 -30.44 -30.90
C PRO A 303 -1.74 -30.67 -30.85
N PHE A 304 -1.06 -30.53 -32.00
CA PHE A 304 0.39 -30.63 -32.10
C PHE A 304 1.15 -29.65 -31.19
N GLN A 305 0.56 -28.50 -30.85
CA GLN A 305 1.15 -27.57 -29.88
C GLN A 305 1.33 -28.20 -28.50
N LEU A 306 0.38 -29.04 -28.07
CA LEU A 306 0.43 -29.76 -26.79
C LEU A 306 1.26 -31.04 -26.90
N VAL A 307 1.11 -31.80 -28.00
CA VAL A 307 1.92 -33.01 -28.27
C VAL A 307 3.41 -32.67 -28.23
N THR A 308 3.80 -31.48 -28.70
CA THR A 308 5.18 -31.01 -28.67
C THR A 308 5.60 -30.38 -27.34
N GLY A 309 4.88 -30.64 -26.24
CA GLY A 309 5.33 -30.42 -24.87
C GLY A 309 4.85 -29.12 -24.21
N ARG A 310 3.98 -28.33 -24.84
CA ARG A 310 3.36 -27.19 -24.15
C ARG A 310 2.27 -27.64 -23.19
N VAL A 311 2.09 -26.91 -22.10
CA VAL A 311 1.00 -27.12 -21.14
C VAL A 311 0.04 -25.94 -21.18
N TRP A 312 -1.25 -26.21 -21.29
CA TRP A 312 -2.29 -25.19 -21.18
C TRP A 312 -3.11 -25.42 -19.91
N ARG A 313 -3.12 -24.45 -19.00
CA ARG A 313 -3.87 -24.56 -17.74
C ARG A 313 -4.44 -23.21 -17.29
N GLY A 314 -5.41 -23.27 -16.38
CA GLY A 314 -6.02 -22.08 -15.80
C GLY A 314 -5.51 -21.76 -14.40
N CYS A 315 -5.85 -20.58 -13.91
CA CYS A 315 -5.57 -20.15 -12.55
C CYS A 315 -6.77 -19.42 -11.95
N ALA A 316 -7.16 -19.79 -10.73
CA ALA A 316 -8.16 -19.08 -9.95
C ALA A 316 -7.50 -18.47 -8.71
N PHE A 317 -7.68 -17.17 -8.48
CA PHE A 317 -7.09 -16.44 -7.35
C PHE A 317 -5.59 -16.70 -7.15
N GLY A 318 -4.85 -16.85 -8.26
CA GLY A 318 -3.41 -17.10 -8.22
C GLY A 318 -3.00 -18.50 -7.74
N GLY A 319 -3.96 -19.39 -7.46
CA GLY A 319 -3.69 -20.63 -6.72
C GLY A 319 -3.49 -20.40 -5.22
N VAL A 320 -3.70 -19.18 -4.72
CA VAL A 320 -3.56 -18.79 -3.32
C VAL A 320 -4.77 -19.27 -2.54
N LYS A 321 -4.53 -19.87 -1.39
CA LYS A 321 -5.53 -20.13 -0.34
C LYS A 321 -5.65 -18.89 0.53
N GLY A 322 -6.73 -18.12 0.32
CA GLY A 322 -6.84 -16.77 0.85
C GLY A 322 -6.66 -16.67 2.37
N ARG A 323 -7.30 -17.53 3.17
CA ARG A 323 -7.21 -17.42 4.63
C ARG A 323 -5.83 -17.76 5.15
N SER A 324 -5.21 -18.80 4.59
CA SER A 324 -3.92 -19.29 5.08
C SER A 324 -2.72 -18.53 4.52
N GLN A 325 -2.85 -17.86 3.35
CA GLN A 325 -1.69 -17.32 2.63
C GLN A 325 -1.71 -15.80 2.43
N LEU A 326 -2.87 -15.13 2.45
CA LEU A 326 -2.91 -13.65 2.31
C LEU A 326 -2.16 -12.88 3.39
N PRO A 327 -2.13 -13.30 4.67
CA PRO A 327 -1.36 -12.58 5.68
C PRO A 327 0.11 -12.39 5.28
N ALA A 328 0.72 -13.38 4.61
CA ALA A 328 2.09 -13.24 4.11
C ALA A 328 2.23 -12.18 3.00
N LEU A 329 1.24 -12.02 2.13
CA LEU A 329 1.24 -10.97 1.10
C LEU A 329 1.09 -9.58 1.73
N VAL A 330 0.35 -9.47 2.84
CA VAL A 330 0.29 -8.24 3.62
C VAL A 330 1.66 -7.90 4.20
N GLU A 331 2.37 -8.88 4.75
CA GLU A 331 3.73 -8.67 5.25
C GLU A 331 4.72 -8.31 4.13
N ASP A 332 4.61 -8.93 2.95
CA ASP A 332 5.41 -8.55 1.77
C ASP A 332 5.16 -7.07 1.39
N TYR A 333 3.90 -6.62 1.42
CA TYR A 333 3.58 -5.22 1.18
C TYR A 333 4.19 -4.29 2.24
N LEU A 334 4.06 -4.63 3.53
CA LEU A 334 4.59 -3.80 4.62
C LEU A 334 6.12 -3.71 4.61
N ARG A 335 6.81 -4.70 4.04
CA ARG A 335 8.27 -4.66 3.79
C ARG A 335 8.67 -3.90 2.53
N GLY A 336 7.72 -3.56 1.66
CA GLY A 336 7.98 -2.99 0.34
C GLY A 336 8.36 -4.02 -0.73
N ASP A 337 8.22 -5.32 -0.44
CA ASP A 337 8.48 -6.41 -1.39
C ASP A 337 7.35 -6.58 -2.43
N LEU A 338 6.15 -6.06 -2.11
CA LEU A 338 4.97 -6.09 -2.98
C LEU A 338 4.40 -4.68 -3.11
N LYS A 339 4.27 -4.17 -4.34
CA LYS A 339 3.62 -2.88 -4.62
C LYS A 339 2.11 -3.04 -4.55
N ILE A 340 1.44 -2.10 -3.87
CA ILE A 340 -0.03 -1.98 -3.85
C ILE A 340 -0.43 -0.53 -4.11
N ASP A 341 0.28 0.45 -3.55
CA ASP A 341 -0.01 1.87 -3.70
C ASP A 341 -0.20 2.30 -5.15
N GLU A 342 0.68 1.85 -6.04
CA GLU A 342 0.74 2.29 -7.42
C GLU A 342 -0.41 1.77 -8.27
N PHE A 343 -1.12 0.72 -7.84
CA PHE A 343 -2.33 0.27 -8.53
C PHE A 343 -3.48 1.28 -8.37
N ILE A 344 -3.45 2.11 -7.32
CA ILE A 344 -4.56 2.98 -6.97
C ILE A 344 -4.38 4.30 -7.70
N THR A 345 -4.88 4.30 -8.93
CA THR A 345 -4.89 5.47 -9.81
C THR A 345 -6.01 6.46 -9.49
N HIS A 346 -7.11 5.96 -8.93
CA HIS A 346 -8.30 6.75 -8.68
C HIS A 346 -8.89 6.45 -7.31
N ARG A 347 -9.50 7.46 -6.70
CA ARG A 347 -10.22 7.35 -5.44
C ARG A 347 -11.56 8.03 -5.56
N GLU A 348 -12.61 7.33 -5.18
CA GLU A 348 -13.98 7.84 -5.20
C GLU A 348 -14.68 7.64 -3.86
N LYS A 349 -15.88 8.21 -3.74
CA LYS A 349 -16.82 7.89 -2.64
C LYS A 349 -17.86 6.91 -3.16
N LEU A 350 -18.49 6.13 -2.28
CA LEU A 350 -19.60 5.23 -2.65
C LEU A 350 -20.71 5.97 -3.43
N ALA A 351 -20.98 7.23 -3.08
CA ALA A 351 -21.96 8.07 -3.78
C ALA A 351 -21.63 8.30 -5.28
N ASN A 352 -20.36 8.17 -5.66
CA ASN A 352 -19.86 8.37 -7.02
C ASN A 352 -19.49 7.03 -7.70
N ILE A 353 -20.02 5.89 -7.25
CA ILE A 353 -19.59 4.59 -7.76
C ILE A 353 -19.74 4.45 -9.28
N ASN A 354 -20.77 5.05 -9.89
CA ASN A 354 -20.93 5.03 -11.35
C ASN A 354 -19.75 5.73 -12.07
N VAL A 355 -19.20 6.80 -11.49
CA VAL A 355 -18.00 7.48 -12.00
C VAL A 355 -16.79 6.54 -11.95
N ALA A 356 -16.64 5.74 -10.90
CA ALA A 356 -15.57 4.74 -10.82
C ALA A 356 -15.68 3.67 -11.94
N PHE A 357 -16.90 3.26 -12.30
CA PHE A 357 -17.13 2.37 -13.44
C PHE A 357 -16.81 3.03 -14.79
N GLU A 358 -17.04 4.34 -14.93
CA GLU A 358 -16.66 5.11 -16.11
C GLU A 358 -15.14 5.27 -16.21
N GLN A 359 -14.46 5.67 -15.12
CA GLN A 359 -13.00 5.79 -15.03
C GLN A 359 -12.31 4.46 -15.38
N MET A 360 -12.83 3.33 -14.92
CA MET A 360 -12.27 2.01 -15.24
C MET A 360 -12.23 1.73 -16.76
N LYS A 361 -13.09 2.37 -17.55
CA LYS A 361 -13.12 2.24 -19.01
C LYS A 361 -12.16 3.21 -19.73
N GLN A 362 -11.61 4.22 -19.05
CA GLN A 362 -10.81 5.29 -19.66
C GLN A 362 -9.35 4.90 -19.97
N GLY A 363 -8.95 3.66 -19.70
CA GLY A 363 -7.66 3.10 -20.14
C GLY A 363 -6.44 3.56 -19.32
N ASP A 364 -6.52 4.68 -18.60
CA ASP A 364 -5.53 5.19 -17.65
C ASP A 364 -5.76 4.67 -16.22
N CYS A 365 -6.97 4.25 -15.88
CA CYS A 365 -7.28 3.59 -14.62
C CYS A 365 -6.68 2.18 -14.54
N ILE A 366 -6.00 1.88 -13.43
CA ILE A 366 -5.54 0.53 -13.06
C ILE A 366 -6.50 -0.05 -12.01
N ARG A 367 -6.68 0.68 -10.91
CA ARG A 367 -7.73 0.47 -9.91
C ARG A 367 -8.29 1.81 -9.46
N CYS A 368 -9.62 1.82 -9.29
CA CYS A 368 -10.33 2.81 -8.52
C CYS A 368 -10.73 2.17 -7.19
N VAL A 369 -10.36 2.79 -6.07
CA VAL A 369 -10.75 2.37 -4.72
C VAL A 369 -11.71 3.41 -4.17
N TYR A 370 -12.83 2.98 -3.61
CA TYR A 370 -13.71 3.90 -2.91
C TYR A 370 -13.69 3.69 -1.40
N SER A 371 -13.98 4.76 -0.66
CA SER A 371 -14.13 4.75 0.81
C SER A 371 -15.60 4.70 1.25
N GLY A 372 -15.95 3.80 2.17
CA GLY A 372 -17.18 3.89 2.98
C GLY A 372 -17.07 5.03 3.99
N LYS A 373 -18.19 5.64 4.42
CA LYS A 373 -18.10 6.72 5.44
C LYS A 373 -17.57 6.14 6.76
N LEU A 374 -16.55 6.77 7.32
CA LEU A 374 -16.16 6.57 8.71
C LEU A 374 -17.07 7.45 9.58
N HIS A 375 -18.09 6.88 10.24
CA HIS A 375 -18.81 7.60 11.28
C HIS A 375 -17.99 7.54 12.57
N ILE A 376 -17.09 8.52 12.72
CA ILE A 376 -16.15 8.67 13.87
C ILE A 376 -16.86 8.48 15.22
N ALA A 377 -18.13 8.89 15.34
CA ALA A 377 -18.90 8.79 16.59
C ALA A 377 -19.58 7.43 16.85
N LYS A 378 -19.87 6.61 15.84
CA LYS A 378 -20.65 5.35 16.02
C LYS A 378 -19.81 4.08 15.92
N ASP A 379 -18.74 4.11 15.14
CA ASP A 379 -17.98 2.90 14.82
C ASP A 379 -16.76 2.68 15.74
N ILE A 380 -16.31 3.74 16.41
CA ILE A 380 -15.20 3.70 17.37
C ILE A 380 -15.72 3.35 18.78
N LEU A 381 -16.95 3.73 19.13
CA LEU A 381 -17.52 3.55 20.46
C LEU A 381 -17.54 2.09 20.98
N PRO A 382 -17.88 1.06 20.15
CA PRO A 382 -17.85 -0.34 20.60
C PRO A 382 -16.42 -0.88 20.78
N ILE A 383 -15.47 -0.39 19.98
CA ILE A 383 -14.04 -0.77 20.03
C ILE A 383 -13.38 -0.15 21.26
N VAL A 384 -13.75 1.10 21.58
CA VAL A 384 -13.32 1.80 22.79
C VAL A 384 -13.92 1.14 24.05
N SER A 385 -15.14 0.60 24.01
CA SER A 385 -15.72 -0.13 25.16
C SER A 385 -14.99 -1.43 25.54
N PHE A 386 -14.41 -2.16 24.56
CA PHE A 386 -13.65 -3.38 24.85
C PHE A 386 -12.24 -3.08 25.37
N LEU A 387 -11.61 -2.02 24.86
CA LEU A 387 -10.37 -1.47 25.42
C LEU A 387 -10.58 -0.83 26.80
N LEU A 388 -11.73 -0.19 27.04
CA LEU A 388 -12.10 0.37 28.34
C LEU A 388 -12.28 -0.72 29.41
N TYR A 389 -12.78 -1.91 29.07
CA TYR A 389 -12.90 -3.02 30.01
C TYR A 389 -11.53 -3.56 30.47
N LEU A 390 -10.52 -3.56 29.59
CA LEU A 390 -9.14 -3.93 29.92
C LEU A 390 -8.38 -2.83 30.68
N ILE A 391 -8.79 -1.57 30.52
CA ILE A 391 -8.23 -0.42 31.24
C ILE A 391 -8.92 -0.24 32.62
N TYR A 392 -10.12 -0.79 32.81
CA TYR A 392 -10.92 -0.67 34.05
C TYR A 392 -10.30 -1.35 35.29
N THR A 393 -9.23 -2.14 35.15
CA THR A 393 -8.49 -2.73 36.28
C THR A 393 -7.25 -1.94 36.69
N SER A 394 -6.92 -0.83 36.04
CA SER A 394 -5.78 -0.02 36.43
C SER A 394 -6.03 1.46 36.27
N PHE A 395 -6.20 2.10 37.43
CA PHE A 395 -5.95 3.51 37.71
C PHE A 395 -7.05 4.53 37.39
N PHE A 396 -7.65 4.95 38.49
CA PHE A 396 -8.36 6.20 38.70
C PHE A 396 -7.54 7.45 38.31
N GLU A 397 -8.30 8.50 37.98
CA GLU A 397 -8.00 9.94 38.02
C GLU A 397 -7.51 10.71 36.77
N HIS A 398 -8.42 11.60 36.33
CA HIS A 398 -8.25 12.95 35.77
C HIS A 398 -8.27 13.22 34.25
N GLN A 399 -9.47 13.69 33.82
CA GLN A 399 -9.82 14.80 32.91
C GLN A 399 -9.28 14.89 31.46
N SER A 400 -10.23 14.67 30.53
CA SER A 400 -10.52 15.36 29.25
C SER A 400 -9.40 15.84 28.31
N LYS A 401 -9.43 15.39 27.03
CA LYS A 401 -9.05 16.12 25.79
C LYS A 401 -9.36 15.22 24.56
N ALA A 402 -10.12 15.67 23.56
CA ALA A 402 -9.71 16.45 22.37
C ALA A 402 -8.74 15.68 21.44
N ALA A 403 -8.94 15.79 20.12
CA ALA A 403 -8.16 15.14 19.07
C ALA A 403 -6.65 15.19 19.36
N MET A 404 -5.93 14.07 19.18
CA MET A 404 -4.50 14.03 19.47
C MET A 404 -3.76 15.05 18.60
N PRO A 405 -3.05 16.02 19.22
CA PRO A 405 -2.36 17.07 18.49
C PRO A 405 -1.16 16.50 17.73
N VAL A 406 -0.91 17.02 16.54
CA VAL A 406 0.26 16.71 15.71
C VAL A 406 1.55 16.98 16.50
N SER A 407 2.38 15.97 16.76
CA SER A 407 3.67 16.13 17.46
C SER A 407 4.72 16.72 16.51
N LEU A 408 5.26 17.90 16.83
CA LEU A 408 6.29 18.54 16.01
C LEU A 408 7.65 17.91 16.30
N HIS A 409 8.02 17.89 17.57
CA HIS A 409 9.21 17.27 18.12
C HIS A 409 9.08 17.30 19.66
N PRO A 410 9.56 16.31 20.43
CA PRO A 410 9.42 16.30 21.89
C PRO A 410 9.95 17.57 22.58
N LEU A 411 11.05 18.17 22.08
CA LEU A 411 11.55 19.43 22.62
C LEU A 411 10.64 20.64 22.32
N VAL A 412 9.97 20.64 21.18
CA VAL A 412 9.08 21.73 20.75
C VAL A 412 7.74 21.60 21.47
N ASP A 413 7.20 20.38 21.52
CA ASP A 413 5.89 20.08 22.10
C ASP A 413 5.81 20.35 23.61
N ASN A 414 6.93 20.15 24.32
CA ASN A 414 7.02 20.37 25.76
C ASN A 414 7.45 21.81 26.13
N GLY A 415 7.53 22.71 25.15
CA GLY A 415 8.03 24.07 25.32
C GLY A 415 9.55 24.17 25.33
N LEU A 416 10.06 25.27 24.79
CA LEU A 416 11.50 25.52 24.68
C LEU A 416 12.05 26.14 25.96
N ALA A 417 13.02 25.47 26.58
CA ALA A 417 13.82 26.05 27.64
C ALA A 417 14.99 26.82 27.03
N LYS A 418 15.17 28.08 27.42
CA LYS A 418 16.29 28.90 26.96
C LYS A 418 17.63 28.29 27.41
N GLY A 419 18.56 28.16 26.46
CA GLY A 419 19.91 27.67 26.69
C GLY A 419 20.80 28.67 27.42
N ASP A 420 21.97 28.21 27.83
CA ASP A 420 23.05 29.04 28.39
C ASP A 420 23.98 29.50 27.26
N ALA A 421 24.09 30.81 27.04
CA ALA A 421 24.97 31.37 26.01
C ALA A 421 26.44 30.96 26.19
N ASN A 422 26.87 30.67 27.43
CA ASN A 422 28.23 30.25 27.77
C ASN A 422 28.36 28.73 27.96
N PHE A 423 27.41 27.94 27.45
CA PHE A 423 27.41 26.50 27.64
C PHE A 423 28.74 25.86 27.16
N PRO A 424 29.46 25.11 28.03
CA PRO A 424 30.83 24.68 27.76
C PRO A 424 30.93 23.50 26.77
N GLY A 425 29.80 22.91 26.40
CA GLY A 425 29.72 21.70 25.58
C GLY A 425 29.48 20.42 26.36
N GLY A 426 29.45 19.30 25.65
CA GLY A 426 29.02 18.02 26.18
C GLY A 426 29.16 16.90 25.17
N ASN A 427 28.59 15.75 25.51
CA ASN A 427 28.61 14.58 24.66
C ASN A 427 27.22 14.32 24.06
N LEU A 428 27.19 13.80 22.85
CA LEU A 428 26.02 13.20 22.21
C LEU A 428 26.17 11.70 22.19
N TYR A 429 25.05 11.00 22.41
CA TYR A 429 25.05 9.54 22.45
C TYR A 429 24.04 8.96 21.47
N CYS A 430 24.41 7.85 20.82
CA CYS A 430 23.43 7.09 20.05
C CYS A 430 22.44 6.37 20.99
N LEU A 431 21.30 5.93 20.45
CA LEU A 431 20.24 5.27 21.23
C LEU A 431 20.48 3.78 21.52
N CYS A 432 21.69 3.26 21.32
CA CYS A 432 22.01 1.88 21.68
C CYS A 432 21.92 1.69 23.20
N PRO A 433 21.44 0.55 23.72
CA PRO A 433 21.35 0.32 25.16
C PRO A 433 22.74 0.23 25.83
N GLN A 434 23.76 -0.24 25.10
CA GLN A 434 25.15 -0.37 25.55
C GLN A 434 26.11 0.00 24.42
N ASN A 435 27.40 0.21 24.74
CA ASN A 435 28.45 0.54 23.76
C ASN A 435 28.05 1.67 22.80
N LYS A 436 27.56 2.78 23.37
CA LYS A 436 27.03 3.91 22.60
C LYS A 436 28.15 4.60 21.82
N VAL A 437 27.90 4.95 20.56
CA VAL A 437 28.71 5.96 19.88
C VAL A 437 28.64 7.23 20.71
N THR A 438 29.81 7.79 21.03
CA THR A 438 29.91 9.03 21.80
C THR A 438 30.61 10.08 20.96
N VAL A 439 29.96 11.23 20.76
CA VAL A 439 30.51 12.38 20.04
C VAL A 439 30.69 13.52 21.03
N ALA A 440 31.92 13.98 21.22
CA ALA A 440 32.25 15.08 22.11
C ALA A 440 32.21 16.41 21.35
N LEU A 441 31.56 17.41 21.95
CA LEU A 441 31.40 18.75 21.43
C LEU A 441 32.03 19.77 22.40
N LYS A 442 32.90 20.63 21.88
CA LYS A 442 33.55 21.71 22.64
C LYS A 442 32.81 23.04 22.41
N GLY A 443 32.19 23.57 23.45
CA GLY A 443 31.38 24.79 23.38
C GLY A 443 29.92 24.54 22.96
N ASN A 444 29.14 25.62 22.91
CA ASN A 444 27.72 25.58 22.54
C ASN A 444 27.53 25.46 21.02
N VAL A 445 26.32 25.07 20.60
CA VAL A 445 25.90 25.08 19.20
C VAL A 445 25.34 26.45 18.81
N ALA A 446 25.55 26.82 17.55
CA ALA A 446 24.94 27.97 16.91
C ALA A 446 23.77 27.55 16.00
N HIS A 447 22.89 28.50 15.68
CA HIS A 447 21.80 28.32 14.72
C HIS A 447 20.95 27.06 14.95
N ASN A 448 20.73 26.67 16.21
CA ASN A 448 19.88 25.53 16.50
C ASN A 448 18.48 25.81 15.95
N HIS A 449 17.87 24.84 15.27
CA HIS A 449 16.58 25.04 14.60
C HIS A 449 15.81 23.74 14.45
N ALA A 450 14.49 23.86 14.34
CA ALA A 450 13.65 22.75 13.90
C ALA A 450 13.76 22.59 12.38
N CYS A 451 14.12 21.42 11.87
CA CYS A 451 14.35 21.18 10.46
C CYS A 451 13.34 20.17 9.91
N GLY A 452 12.55 20.60 8.91
CA GLY A 452 11.58 19.76 8.21
C GLY A 452 12.17 18.96 7.04
N CYS A 453 13.49 19.01 6.81
CA CYS A 453 14.13 18.27 5.72
C CYS A 453 13.94 16.76 5.88
N SER A 454 13.51 16.09 4.81
CA SER A 454 13.30 14.63 4.75
C SER A 454 14.54 13.79 5.03
N LYS A 455 15.73 14.38 4.93
CA LYS A 455 17.00 13.71 5.16
C LYS A 455 17.53 13.87 6.60
N CYS A 456 16.92 14.71 7.43
CA CYS A 456 17.36 14.88 8.82
C CYS A 456 16.87 13.74 9.71
N TRP A 457 17.68 13.36 10.71
CA TRP A 457 17.25 12.39 11.70
C TRP A 457 16.28 13.03 12.68
N LYS A 458 15.26 12.27 13.09
CA LYS A 458 14.24 12.73 14.02
C LYS A 458 13.78 11.57 14.90
N PRO A 459 13.40 11.82 16.17
CA PRO A 459 12.81 10.81 17.04
C PRO A 459 11.57 10.18 16.40
N ALA A 460 11.30 8.92 16.75
CA ALA A 460 10.11 8.22 16.27
C ALA A 460 8.84 9.02 16.59
N GLY A 461 8.00 9.26 15.57
CA GLY A 461 6.76 10.04 15.70
C GLY A 461 6.91 11.55 15.59
N ALA A 462 8.14 12.10 15.56
CA ALA A 462 8.35 13.53 15.34
C ALA A 462 8.26 13.89 13.85
N LEU A 463 7.69 15.06 13.54
CA LEU A 463 7.67 15.60 12.17
C LEU A 463 8.98 16.32 11.82
N PHE A 464 9.58 17.00 12.80
CA PHE A 464 10.77 17.83 12.65
C PHE A 464 11.96 17.22 13.39
N SER A 465 13.14 17.49 12.87
CA SER A 465 14.42 17.28 13.56
C SER A 465 14.82 18.53 14.34
N VAL A 466 15.66 18.43 15.36
CA VAL A 466 16.34 19.59 15.96
C VAL A 466 17.83 19.52 15.59
N VAL A 467 18.36 20.57 14.97
CA VAL A 467 19.70 20.59 14.40
C VAL A 467 20.46 21.82 14.83
N GLY A 468 21.53 21.62 15.59
CA GLY A 468 22.53 22.63 15.94
C GLY A 468 23.71 22.61 14.96
N VAL A 469 24.45 23.71 14.92
CA VAL A 469 25.64 23.88 14.08
C VAL A 469 26.85 24.14 14.96
N ILE A 470 27.98 23.50 14.68
CA ILE A 470 29.22 23.66 15.44
C ILE A 470 30.44 23.66 14.49
N PRO A 471 31.53 24.39 14.78
CA PRO A 471 32.76 24.27 14.00
C PRO A 471 33.29 22.83 13.99
N LYS A 472 33.79 22.38 12.83
CA LYS A 472 34.30 21.01 12.61
C LYS A 472 35.42 20.64 13.60
N GLU A 473 36.26 21.60 13.98
CA GLU A 473 37.34 21.45 14.96
C GLU A 473 36.85 21.24 16.40
N ASN A 474 35.59 21.58 16.69
CA ASN A 474 34.98 21.44 18.00
C ASN A 474 34.22 20.12 18.16
N LEU A 475 34.20 19.26 17.14
CA LEU A 475 33.57 17.94 17.18
C LEU A 475 34.61 16.82 17.07
N SER A 476 34.58 15.86 17.98
CA SER A 476 35.37 14.63 17.89
C SER A 476 34.56 13.40 18.27
N VAL A 477 34.87 12.24 17.68
CA VAL A 477 34.24 10.97 18.07
C VAL A 477 35.06 10.38 19.21
N ALA A 478 34.48 10.36 20.41
CA ALA A 478 35.16 9.97 21.64
C ALA A 478 35.12 8.46 21.91
N ALA A 479 34.09 7.74 21.43
CA ALA A 479 33.97 6.30 21.62
C ALA A 479 33.17 5.61 20.49
N ASN A 480 33.54 4.36 20.21
CA ASN A 480 32.88 3.43 19.28
C ASN A 480 32.71 3.98 17.85
N ALA A 481 33.76 4.61 17.31
CA ALA A 481 33.74 5.22 15.98
C ALA A 481 33.48 4.22 14.84
N GLU A 482 33.87 2.97 15.03
CA GLU A 482 33.66 1.86 14.09
C GLU A 482 32.16 1.55 13.84
N LYS A 483 31.28 1.96 14.77
CA LYS A 483 29.83 1.85 14.63
C LYS A 483 29.23 2.96 13.78
N LEU A 484 29.99 3.98 13.40
CA LEU A 484 29.52 5.03 12.50
C LEU A 484 29.64 4.59 11.03
N HIS A 485 28.68 5.01 10.23
CA HIS A 485 28.74 4.94 8.78
C HIS A 485 28.08 6.18 8.17
N ILE A 486 28.48 6.49 6.93
CA ILE A 486 27.89 7.58 6.16
C ILE A 486 26.66 7.03 5.44
N ILE A 487 25.49 7.64 5.67
CA ILE A 487 24.22 7.23 5.04
C ILE A 487 24.27 7.39 3.51
N ASP A 488 24.75 8.53 3.04
CA ASP A 488 24.86 8.86 1.63
C ASP A 488 26.13 9.69 1.41
N LYS A 489 27.11 9.10 0.70
CA LYS A 489 28.39 9.77 0.39
C LYS A 489 28.26 10.83 -0.69
N ALA A 490 27.22 10.77 -1.52
CA ALA A 490 26.95 11.74 -2.58
C ALA A 490 26.20 12.98 -2.06
N ALA A 491 25.60 12.91 -0.87
CA ALA A 491 24.95 14.06 -0.24
C ALA A 491 25.96 15.16 0.12
N ALA A 492 25.56 16.42 -0.07
CA ALA A 492 26.37 17.57 0.35
C ALA A 492 26.69 17.54 1.85
N ILE A 493 25.69 17.20 2.68
CA ILE A 493 25.87 16.90 4.11
C ILE A 493 25.94 15.38 4.25
N GLN A 494 27.15 14.86 4.49
CA GLN A 494 27.40 13.45 4.76
C GLN A 494 27.04 13.16 6.22
N ARG A 495 25.96 12.40 6.42
CA ARG A 495 25.39 12.11 7.75
C ARG A 495 26.01 10.84 8.33
N TYR A 496 26.58 10.95 9.52
CA TYR A 496 27.19 9.86 10.27
C TYR A 496 26.17 9.28 11.24
N ALA A 497 25.77 8.03 10.96
CA ALA A 497 24.76 7.31 11.72
C ALA A 497 25.34 6.07 12.40
N CYS A 498 24.80 5.74 13.57
CA CYS A 498 25.08 4.48 14.23
C CYS A 498 24.49 3.32 13.41
N LYS A 499 25.31 2.33 13.06
CA LYS A 499 24.91 1.13 12.30
C LYS A 499 23.84 0.28 13.01
N GLU A 500 23.79 0.33 14.34
CA GLU A 500 22.89 -0.50 15.14
C GLU A 500 21.53 0.16 15.37
N CYS A 501 21.51 1.36 15.96
CA CYS A 501 20.25 2.02 16.33
C CYS A 501 19.75 3.04 15.30
N GLY A 502 20.49 3.28 14.22
CA GLY A 502 20.12 4.21 13.14
C GLY A 502 20.14 5.69 13.50
N THR A 503 20.49 6.06 14.74
CA THR A 503 20.58 7.46 15.18
C THR A 503 21.68 8.19 14.41
N HIS A 504 21.37 9.35 13.81
CA HIS A 504 22.40 10.23 13.24
C HIS A 504 22.98 11.09 14.37
N LEU A 505 24.31 11.15 14.47
CA LEU A 505 24.97 11.92 15.52
C LEU A 505 25.42 13.28 15.00
N PHE A 506 26.03 13.29 13.81
CA PHE A 506 26.46 14.52 13.16
C PHE A 506 26.43 14.38 11.64
N GLY A 507 26.36 15.51 10.94
CA GLY A 507 26.51 15.61 9.50
C GLY A 507 27.62 16.58 9.15
N ARG A 508 28.44 16.25 8.16
CA ARG A 508 29.59 17.04 7.75
C ARG A 508 29.56 17.35 6.27
N ILE A 509 30.02 18.54 5.90
CA ILE A 509 30.15 18.94 4.51
C ILE A 509 31.63 18.85 4.09
N GLU A 510 31.93 17.91 3.19
CA GLU A 510 33.28 17.73 2.64
C GLU A 510 33.44 18.35 1.23
N VAL A 511 32.33 18.65 0.57
CA VAL A 511 32.28 19.31 -0.74
C VAL A 511 32.41 20.83 -0.60
N ASP A 512 32.67 21.50 -1.72
CA ASP A 512 32.71 22.96 -1.79
C ASP A 512 31.30 23.57 -1.57
N HIS A 513 31.10 24.26 -0.45
CA HIS A 513 29.78 24.71 0.03
C HIS A 513 29.91 25.90 1.01
N PRO A 514 28.93 26.81 1.10
CA PRO A 514 28.95 27.96 2.03
C PRO A 514 29.16 27.61 3.50
N PHE A 515 28.75 26.40 3.91
CA PHE A 515 28.85 25.92 5.29
C PHE A 515 29.97 24.87 5.48
N LYS A 516 30.92 24.79 4.53
CA LYS A 516 32.09 23.91 4.69
C LYS A 516 32.89 24.33 5.92
N GLY A 517 33.32 23.34 6.72
CA GLY A 517 33.99 23.60 8.01
C GLY A 517 33.03 23.62 9.21
N LEU A 518 31.73 23.44 8.99
CA LEU A 518 30.73 23.26 10.05
C LEU A 518 30.21 21.83 10.05
N ASP A 519 29.90 21.34 11.25
CA ASP A 519 29.17 20.10 11.49
C ASP A 519 27.76 20.41 12.02
N PHE A 520 26.80 19.58 11.60
CA PHE A 520 25.39 19.65 11.98
C PHE A 520 25.11 18.55 13.00
N VAL A 521 24.58 18.87 14.16
CA VAL A 521 24.51 17.96 15.31
C VAL A 521 23.12 17.96 15.95
N HIS A 522 22.79 16.86 16.62
CA HIS A 522 21.52 16.66 17.34
C HIS A 522 21.76 16.78 18.84
N VAL A 523 21.76 18.00 19.39
CA VAL A 523 22.04 18.27 20.81
C VAL A 523 21.00 17.68 21.77
N GLU A 524 19.83 17.32 21.25
CA GLU A 524 18.82 16.54 21.96
C GLU A 524 19.29 15.14 22.36
N LEU A 525 20.37 14.63 21.76
CA LEU A 525 21.00 13.37 22.12
C LEU A 525 22.02 13.51 23.26
N SER A 526 22.16 14.71 23.82
CA SER A 526 23.00 14.96 24.98
C SER A 526 22.28 14.64 26.29
N ASP A 527 23.03 14.14 27.26
CA ASP A 527 22.58 14.02 28.66
C ASP A 527 22.63 15.37 29.41
N LYS A 528 23.35 16.35 28.87
CA LYS A 528 23.45 17.69 29.44
C LYS A 528 22.37 18.63 28.92
N LYS A 529 21.84 19.45 29.82
CA LYS A 529 20.95 20.58 29.52
C LYS A 529 21.76 21.87 29.44
N GLY A 530 21.25 22.87 28.70
CA GLY A 530 21.89 24.19 28.57
C GLY A 530 22.36 24.52 27.15
N TRP A 531 22.24 23.59 26.21
CA TRP A 531 22.42 23.87 24.78
C TRP A 531 21.51 25.01 24.31
N GLN A 532 21.99 25.80 23.35
CA GLN A 532 21.18 26.82 22.67
C GLN A 532 19.87 26.20 22.17
N GLU A 533 18.73 26.79 22.51
CA GLU A 533 17.42 26.31 22.07
C GLU A 533 17.21 26.58 20.56
N PRO A 534 16.33 25.83 19.88
CA PRO A 534 15.89 26.17 18.54
C PRO A 534 15.48 27.65 18.43
N GLN A 535 15.95 28.34 17.39
CA GLN A 535 15.70 29.77 17.18
C GLN A 535 14.70 30.02 16.04
N PHE A 536 14.53 29.04 15.15
CA PHE A 536 13.57 29.08 14.05
C PHE A 536 13.18 27.65 13.62
N ALA A 537 12.19 27.55 12.73
CA ALA A 537 11.86 26.33 12.01
C ALA A 537 12.11 26.53 10.51
N GLY A 538 12.94 25.68 9.90
CA GLY A 538 13.29 25.71 8.49
C GLY A 538 12.75 24.51 7.72
N PHE A 539 12.63 24.65 6.40
CA PHE A 539 12.07 23.64 5.48
C PHE A 539 10.70 23.14 5.93
N VAL A 540 9.84 24.03 6.45
CA VAL A 540 8.58 23.64 7.10
C VAL A 540 7.66 22.87 6.15
N SER A 541 7.50 23.34 4.90
CA SER A 541 6.67 22.62 3.92
C SER A 541 7.26 21.29 3.42
N SER A 542 8.55 21.01 3.63
CA SER A 542 9.16 19.75 3.20
C SER A 542 8.68 18.52 4.00
N ILE A 543 7.86 18.70 5.04
CA ILE A 543 7.15 17.59 5.67
C ILE A 543 6.07 16.99 4.78
N ILE A 544 5.58 17.75 3.77
CA ILE A 544 4.64 17.24 2.76
C ILE A 544 5.30 16.16 1.90
N GLU A 545 6.57 16.36 1.54
CA GLU A 545 7.38 15.35 0.82
C GLU A 545 7.51 14.05 1.61
N GLN A 546 7.29 14.11 2.93
CA GLN A 546 7.34 12.97 3.86
C GLN A 546 5.95 12.40 4.17
N GLY A 547 4.92 12.81 3.43
CA GLY A 547 3.56 12.29 3.56
C GLY A 547 2.64 13.06 4.52
N PHE A 548 3.07 14.21 5.06
CA PHE A 548 2.17 15.05 5.85
C PHE A 548 1.14 15.75 4.97
N HIS A 549 -0.14 15.70 5.37
CA HIS A 549 -1.22 16.22 4.53
C HIS A 549 -1.19 17.76 4.44
N PRO A 550 -1.25 18.35 3.23
CA PRO A 550 -1.14 19.81 3.06
C PRO A 550 -2.16 20.63 3.87
N SER A 551 -3.37 20.09 4.11
CA SER A 551 -4.40 20.80 4.89
C SER A 551 -4.04 21.01 6.37
N GLY A 552 -3.04 20.30 6.91
CA GLY A 552 -2.59 20.45 8.30
C GLY A 552 -1.46 21.47 8.47
N MET A 553 -0.96 22.06 7.39
CA MET A 553 0.24 22.91 7.44
C MET A 553 0.05 24.19 8.25
N ASP A 554 -1.16 24.74 8.28
CA ASP A 554 -1.45 25.95 9.06
C ASP A 554 -1.44 25.66 10.57
N GLU A 555 -1.87 24.47 10.98
CA GLU A 555 -1.76 24.02 12.38
C GLU A 555 -0.29 23.86 12.78
N VAL A 556 0.53 23.25 11.91
CA VAL A 556 1.98 23.09 12.12
C VAL A 556 2.65 24.46 12.31
N ARG A 557 2.37 25.42 11.42
CA ARG A 557 2.93 26.77 11.52
C ARG A 557 2.47 27.49 12.79
N SER A 558 1.18 27.39 13.11
CA SER A 558 0.60 27.98 14.32
C SER A 558 1.24 27.43 15.59
N LYS A 559 1.56 26.13 15.61
CA LYS A 559 2.19 25.48 16.77
C LYS A 559 3.66 25.84 16.94
N PHE A 560 4.39 26.12 15.86
CA PHE A 560 5.73 26.73 15.99
C PHE A 560 5.67 28.15 16.52
N GLN A 561 4.74 28.96 15.99
CA GLN A 561 4.54 30.33 16.42
C GLN A 561 4.14 30.42 17.91
N SER A 562 3.34 29.47 18.41
CA SER A 562 2.92 29.45 19.81
C SER A 562 4.07 29.20 20.79
N VAL A 563 5.18 28.61 20.34
CA VAL A 563 6.42 28.46 21.13
C VAL A 563 7.51 29.48 20.75
N GLY A 564 7.14 30.52 20.00
CA GLY A 564 8.04 31.62 19.64
C GLY A 564 8.99 31.32 18.48
N LEU A 565 8.78 30.23 17.73
CA LEU A 565 9.60 29.90 16.57
C LEU A 565 9.00 30.45 15.28
N GLN A 566 9.77 31.27 14.58
CA GLN A 566 9.42 31.70 13.23
C GLN A 566 9.62 30.57 12.22
N THR A 567 8.69 30.42 11.29
CA THR A 567 8.70 29.35 10.27
C THR A 567 9.17 29.87 8.92
N TYR A 568 10.04 29.09 8.26
CA TYR A 568 10.55 29.35 6.92
C TYR A 568 10.44 28.07 6.07
N ASP A 569 10.13 28.23 4.78
CA ASP A 569 10.11 27.12 3.83
C ASP A 569 11.49 26.83 3.22
N ALA A 570 12.48 27.66 3.54
CA ALA A 570 13.92 27.43 3.32
C ALA A 570 14.65 27.52 4.66
N LEU A 571 15.78 28.22 4.73
CA LEU A 571 16.44 28.61 5.97
C LEU A 571 16.04 30.03 6.41
N SER A 572 16.47 30.44 7.60
CA SER A 572 16.28 31.81 8.07
C SER A 572 17.00 32.82 7.14
N PRO A 573 16.50 34.07 7.03
CA PRO A 573 17.08 35.08 6.15
C PRO A 573 18.59 35.28 6.33
N PRO A 574 19.14 35.36 7.56
CA PRO A 574 20.59 35.51 7.74
C PRO A 574 21.40 34.34 7.16
N LEU A 575 20.89 33.11 7.26
CA LEU A 575 21.56 31.94 6.67
C LEU A 575 21.43 31.91 5.15
N MET A 576 20.30 32.37 4.62
CA MET A 576 20.12 32.53 3.17
C MET A 576 21.06 33.59 2.59
N ASP A 577 21.29 34.69 3.32
CA ASP A 577 22.23 35.74 2.94
C ASP A 577 23.67 35.22 2.90
N LEU A 578 24.07 34.35 3.84
CA LEU A 578 25.38 33.68 3.81
C LEU A 578 25.55 32.79 2.56
N ILE A 579 24.52 32.01 2.21
CA ILE A 579 24.53 31.16 1.01
C ILE A 579 24.63 32.02 -0.26
N ALA A 580 23.84 33.09 -0.33
CA ALA A 580 23.84 34.01 -1.46
C ALA A 580 25.19 34.73 -1.60
N THR A 581 25.77 35.19 -0.50
CA THR A 581 27.09 35.84 -0.43
C THR A 581 28.18 34.91 -0.95
N TYR A 582 28.22 33.67 -0.48
CA TYR A 582 29.15 32.66 -0.97
C TYR A 582 29.01 32.42 -2.47
N THR A 583 27.78 32.27 -2.95
CA THR A 583 27.49 32.06 -4.37
C THR A 583 27.90 33.29 -5.21
N GLY A 584 27.70 34.50 -4.69
CA GLY A 584 28.15 35.76 -5.28
C GLY A 584 29.68 35.84 -5.38
N LYS A 585 30.40 35.51 -4.31
CA LYS A 585 31.88 35.46 -4.31
C LYS A 585 32.41 34.42 -5.30
N LYS A 586 31.84 33.20 -5.28
CA LYS A 586 32.26 32.10 -6.17
C LYS A 586 32.00 32.39 -7.65
N SER A 587 30.94 33.13 -7.96
CA SER A 587 30.63 33.56 -9.33
C SER A 587 31.34 34.85 -9.76
N GLY A 588 32.17 35.44 -8.89
CA GLY A 588 32.88 36.71 -9.16
C GLY A 588 31.99 37.95 -9.15
N LYS A 589 30.71 37.82 -8.76
CA LYS A 589 29.75 38.93 -8.68
C LYS A 589 29.88 39.75 -7.40
N LEU A 590 30.59 39.23 -6.40
CA LEU A 590 30.88 39.90 -5.13
C LEU A 590 32.39 39.80 -4.85
N SER A 591 33.02 40.88 -4.37
CA SER A 591 34.45 40.86 -4.05
C SER A 591 34.75 39.94 -2.87
N ALA A 592 35.91 39.27 -2.88
CA ALA A 592 36.33 38.35 -1.82
C ALA A 592 36.47 39.05 -0.44
N ASN A 593 36.74 40.37 -0.42
CA ASN A 593 37.06 41.16 0.78
C ASN A 593 35.85 41.76 1.53
N LEU A 594 34.61 41.37 1.18
CA LEU A 594 33.38 41.80 1.85
C LEU A 594 33.03 40.95 3.08
#